data_AF-A0A2V9IZE2-F1
#
_entry.id   AF-A0A2V9IZE2-F1
#
_cell.length_a   1.000
_cell.length_b   1.000
_cell.length_c   1.000
_cell.angle_alpha   90.00
_cell.angle_beta   90.00
_cell.angle_gamma   90.00
#
_symmetry.space_group_name_H-M   'P 1'
#
loop_
_entity.id
_entity.type
_entity.pdbx_description
1 polymer ?
#
loop_
_entity_poly.entity_id
_entity_poly.type
_entity_poly.pdbx_seq_one_letter_code
_entity_poly.pdbx_strand_id
1 'polypeptide(L)'
;MQEGLEQLVNRLGLKAVVARQGSAFCVYFMSHCPWDWHDLAGNHDFGLDERMRRNLIERGVYYFPVATKQCSISFAHTREDVEVTLNHVSAALQEAGSARGAGVQPV
;
A
#
# COMPACT_ATOMS: atom_id res chain seq x y z
N MET A 1 -6.76 -2.59 -11.07
CA MET A 1 -6.27 -2.31 -9.70
C MET A 1 -5.01 -3.09 -9.39
N GLN A 2 -5.05 -4.43 -9.22
CA GLN A 2 -3.87 -5.24 -8.88
C GLN A 2 -2.65 -4.98 -9.78
N GLU A 3 -2.79 -5.17 -11.10
CA GLU A 3 -1.67 -4.97 -12.04
C GLU A 3 -1.07 -3.56 -11.94
N GLY A 4 -1.91 -2.54 -11.75
CA GLY A 4 -1.45 -1.17 -11.58
C GLY A 4 -0.66 -0.96 -10.29
N LEU A 5 -1.06 -1.60 -9.19
CA LEU A 5 -0.31 -1.58 -7.93
C LEU A 5 1.03 -2.30 -8.07
N GLU A 6 1.05 -3.48 -8.70
CA GLU A 6 2.26 -4.27 -8.94
C GLU A 6 3.27 -3.49 -9.81
N GLN A 7 2.81 -2.89 -10.90
CA GLN A 7 3.64 -2.04 -11.76
C GLN A 7 4.18 -0.82 -11.00
N LEU A 8 3.36 -0.21 -10.13
CA LEU A 8 3.73 0.95 -9.35
C LEU A 8 4.83 0.61 -8.34
N VAL A 9 4.65 -0.43 -7.52
CA VAL A 9 5.67 -0.80 -6.52
C VAL A 9 6.99 -1.21 -7.17
N ASN A 10 6.94 -1.90 -8.31
CA ASN A 10 8.12 -2.23 -9.10
C ASN A 10 8.83 -0.97 -9.63
N ARG A 11 8.08 -0.01 -10.18
CA ARG A 11 8.62 1.26 -10.70
C ARG A 11 9.26 2.11 -9.60
N LEU A 12 8.71 2.08 -8.39
CA LEU A 12 9.26 2.78 -7.22
C LEU A 12 10.40 2.00 -6.53
N GLY A 13 10.74 0.80 -7.01
CA GLY A 13 11.79 -0.04 -6.40
C GLY A 13 11.44 -0.53 -5.00
N LEU A 14 10.15 -0.61 -4.66
CA LEU A 14 9.69 -1.02 -3.35
C LEU A 14 9.62 -2.56 -3.26
N LYS A 15 10.13 -3.11 -2.16
CA LYS A 15 9.95 -4.52 -1.81
C LYS A 15 8.51 -4.72 -1.32
N ALA A 16 7.61 -5.03 -2.24
CA ALA A 16 6.20 -5.23 -1.94
C ALA A 16 5.54 -6.28 -2.84
N VAL A 17 4.47 -6.90 -2.33
CA VAL A 17 3.61 -7.81 -3.06
C VAL A 17 2.14 -7.38 -2.93
N VAL A 18 1.34 -7.72 -3.93
CA VAL A 18 -0.10 -7.49 -3.91
C VAL A 18 -0.79 -8.85 -3.79
N ALA A 19 -1.50 -9.06 -2.68
CA ALA A 19 -2.34 -10.23 -2.51
C ALA A 19 -3.78 -9.88 -2.88
N ARG A 20 -4.47 -10.75 -3.63
CA ARG A 20 -5.85 -10.53 -4.05
C ARG A 20 -6.68 -11.80 -3.96
N GLN A 21 -7.93 -11.66 -3.52
CA GLN A 21 -8.97 -12.65 -3.70
C GLN A 21 -10.27 -11.96 -4.16
N GLY A 22 -10.70 -12.22 -5.40
CA GLY A 22 -11.90 -11.60 -5.97
C GLY A 22 -11.83 -10.07 -5.95
N SER A 23 -12.74 -9.43 -5.23
CA SER A 23 -12.78 -7.97 -5.05
C SER A 23 -11.82 -7.46 -3.98
N ALA A 24 -11.39 -8.31 -3.04
CA ALA A 24 -10.56 -7.91 -1.91
C ALA A 24 -9.06 -8.01 -2.26
N PHE A 25 -8.28 -7.03 -1.82
CA PHE A 25 -6.84 -7.00 -2.03
C PHE A 25 -6.10 -6.30 -0.90
N CYS A 26 -4.81 -6.58 -0.74
CA CYS A 26 -3.91 -5.88 0.19
C CYS A 26 -2.52 -5.77 -0.43
N VAL A 27 -1.83 -4.66 -0.14
CA VAL A 27 -0.40 -4.49 -0.46
C VAL A 27 0.39 -4.81 0.80
N TYR A 28 1.35 -5.71 0.70
CA TYR A 28 2.29 -6.03 1.78
C TYR A 28 3.68 -5.55 1.37
N PHE A 29 4.31 -4.70 2.17
CA PHE A 29 5.66 -4.17 1.97
C PHE A 29 6.70 -5.17 2.50
N MET A 30 6.76 -6.33 1.85
CA MET A 30 7.68 -7.44 2.09
C MET A 30 7.93 -8.23 0.78
N SER A 31 8.82 -9.24 0.76
CA SER A 31 9.21 -9.96 -0.48
C SER A 31 8.22 -11.00 -1.00
N HIS A 32 7.23 -11.39 -0.21
CA HIS A 32 6.37 -12.53 -0.49
C HIS A 32 5.01 -12.35 0.16
N CYS A 33 4.00 -13.08 -0.31
CA CYS A 33 2.69 -13.07 0.36
C CYS A 33 2.84 -13.70 1.75
N PRO A 34 2.29 -13.06 2.80
CA PRO A 34 2.42 -13.55 4.17
C PRO A 34 1.74 -14.91 4.33
N TRP A 35 2.37 -15.82 5.06
CA TRP A 35 1.78 -17.14 5.37
C TRP A 35 0.93 -17.11 6.64
N ASP A 36 1.39 -16.38 7.65
CA ASP A 36 0.69 -16.21 8.91
C ASP A 36 1.01 -14.85 9.53
N TRP A 37 0.50 -14.63 10.74
CA TRP A 37 0.71 -13.37 11.46
C TRP A 37 2.15 -13.14 11.89
N HIS A 38 2.89 -14.18 12.30
CA HIS A 38 4.28 -14.03 12.76
C HIS A 38 5.18 -13.65 11.60
N ASP A 39 4.99 -14.30 10.45
CA ASP A 39 5.67 -13.96 9.20
C ASP A 39 5.38 -12.51 8.79
N LEU A 40 4.11 -12.11 8.80
CA LEU A 40 3.71 -10.74 8.48
C LEU A 40 4.33 -9.72 9.46
N ALA A 41 4.23 -9.98 10.75
CA ALA A 41 4.74 -9.11 11.81
C ALA A 41 6.27 -8.94 11.74
N GLY A 42 6.99 -9.97 11.29
CA GLY A 42 8.45 -9.96 11.17
C GLY A 42 8.98 -9.32 9.88
N ASN A 43 8.18 -9.23 8.83
CA ASN A 43 8.68 -8.87 7.48
C ASN A 43 8.05 -7.62 6.86
N HIS A 44 6.85 -7.21 7.26
CA HIS A 44 6.12 -6.08 6.65
C HIS A 44 6.57 -4.72 7.20
N ASP A 45 6.76 -3.72 6.34
CA ASP A 45 6.97 -2.33 6.77
C ASP A 45 5.64 -1.67 7.18
N PHE A 46 5.22 -1.92 8.43
CA PHE A 46 4.01 -1.31 9.02
C PHE A 46 4.06 0.22 9.00
N GLY A 47 5.23 0.82 9.20
CA GLY A 47 5.38 2.27 9.24
C GLY A 47 5.14 2.91 7.87
N LEU A 48 5.69 2.33 6.80
CA LEU A 48 5.43 2.78 5.42
C LEU A 48 3.95 2.62 5.07
N ASP A 49 3.35 1.48 5.41
CA ASP A 49 1.94 1.19 5.13
C ASP A 49 1.01 2.23 5.78
N GLU A 50 1.18 2.47 7.08
CA GLU A 50 0.38 3.46 7.80
C GLU A 50 0.55 4.89 7.27
N ARG A 51 1.79 5.30 6.95
CA ARG A 51 2.04 6.62 6.36
C ARG A 51 1.36 6.76 5.01
N MET A 52 1.49 5.75 4.14
CA MET A 52 0.83 5.74 2.84
C MET A 52 -0.69 5.83 2.97
N ARG A 53 -1.29 5.08 3.89
CA ARG A 53 -2.75 5.12 4.13
C ARG A 53 -3.22 6.49 4.62
N ARG A 54 -2.49 7.11 5.55
CA ARG A 54 -2.79 8.49 5.99
C ARG A 54 -2.69 9.47 4.82
N ASN A 55 -1.62 9.41 4.05
CA ASN A 55 -1.42 10.29 2.89
C ASN A 55 -2.52 10.12 1.81
N LEU A 56 -3.07 8.92 1.65
CA LEU A 56 -4.22 8.66 0.76
C LEU A 56 -5.51 9.32 1.25
N ILE A 57 -5.77 9.29 2.55
CA ILE A 57 -6.95 9.96 3.13
C ILE A 57 -6.90 11.46 2.87
N GLU A 58 -5.73 12.09 3.05
CA GLU A 58 -5.51 13.51 2.71
C GLU A 58 -5.73 13.83 1.22
N ARG A 59 -5.73 12.80 0.36
CA ARG A 59 -5.98 12.91 -1.10
C ARG A 59 -7.40 12.51 -1.50
N GLY A 60 -8.29 12.30 -0.54
CA GLY A 60 -9.68 11.91 -0.81
C GLY A 60 -9.86 10.44 -1.16
N VAL A 61 -8.83 9.60 -1.02
CA VAL A 61 -8.91 8.15 -1.22
C VAL A 61 -8.95 7.45 0.13
N TYR A 62 -10.10 6.94 0.52
CA TYR A 62 -10.25 6.29 1.81
C TYR A 62 -9.70 4.86 1.81
N TYR A 63 -8.46 4.71 2.26
CA TYR A 63 -7.93 3.44 2.76
C TYR A 63 -8.03 3.46 4.28
N PHE A 64 -8.64 2.43 4.87
CA PHE A 64 -8.74 2.35 6.32
C PHE A 64 -7.34 2.51 6.93
N PRO A 65 -7.12 3.45 7.89
CA PRO A 65 -5.79 3.85 8.35
C PRO A 65 -5.19 2.87 9.36
N VAL A 66 -5.29 1.58 9.06
CA VAL A 66 -4.67 0.48 9.81
C VAL A 66 -3.86 -0.34 8.81
N ALA A 67 -2.57 -0.53 9.10
CA ALA A 67 -1.70 -1.37 8.27
C ALA A 67 -2.31 -2.75 8.08
N THR A 68 -1.99 -3.38 6.94
CA THR A 68 -2.46 -4.72 6.55
C THR A 68 -3.99 -4.85 6.40
N LYS A 69 -4.75 -3.77 6.61
CA LYS A 69 -6.20 -3.78 6.41
C LYS A 69 -6.52 -3.94 4.93
N GLN A 70 -7.30 -4.99 4.63
CA GLN A 70 -7.76 -5.26 3.27
C GLN A 70 -8.53 -4.07 2.68
N CYS A 71 -8.34 -3.86 1.39
CA CYS A 71 -9.15 -2.99 0.55
C CYS A 71 -10.10 -3.85 -0.30
N SER A 72 -11.17 -3.25 -0.83
CA SER A 72 -12.09 -3.94 -1.73
C SER A 72 -12.56 -3.00 -2.83
N ILE A 73 -12.66 -3.50 -4.05
CA ILE A 73 -13.34 -2.80 -5.15
C ILE A 73 -14.76 -3.34 -5.31
N SER A 74 -15.70 -2.47 -5.63
CA SER A 74 -17.07 -2.84 -5.96
C SER A 74 -17.37 -2.62 -7.44
N PHE A 75 -18.51 -3.10 -7.92
CA PHE A 75 -18.98 -2.84 -9.28
C PHE A 75 -19.17 -1.34 -9.59
N ALA A 76 -19.34 -0.51 -8.56
CA ALA A 76 -19.48 0.93 -8.73
C ALA A 76 -18.15 1.62 -9.15
N HIS A 77 -17.00 0.97 -8.96
CA HIS A 77 -15.71 1.56 -9.31
C HIS A 77 -15.48 1.42 -10.82
N THR A 78 -15.36 2.57 -11.48
CA THR A 78 -15.02 2.68 -12.89
C THR A 78 -13.53 2.51 -13.12
N ARG A 79 -13.13 2.44 -14.39
CA ARG A 79 -11.71 2.43 -14.76
C ARG A 79 -11.01 3.75 -14.40
N GLU A 80 -11.72 4.88 -14.56
CA GLU A 80 -11.26 6.20 -14.15
C GLU A 80 -10.96 6.23 -12.64
N ASP A 81 -11.88 5.71 -11.81
CA ASP A 81 -11.68 5.65 -10.35
C ASP A 81 -10.42 4.86 -9.98
N VAL A 82 -10.16 3.76 -10.69
CA VAL A 82 -8.95 2.95 -10.52
C VAL A 82 -7.70 3.74 -10.92
N GLU A 83 -7.71 4.43 -12.06
CA GLU A 83 -6.57 5.21 -12.55
C GLU A 83 -6.24 6.38 -11.62
N VAL A 84 -7.26 7.15 -11.19
CA VAL A 84 -7.13 8.22 -10.19
C VAL A 84 -6.59 7.68 -8.87
N THR A 85 -7.13 6.56 -8.39
CA THR A 85 -6.65 5.91 -7.16
C THR A 85 -5.18 5.52 -7.27
N LEU A 86 -4.75 4.91 -8.37
CA LEU A 86 -3.36 4.51 -8.58
C LEU A 86 -2.40 5.72 -8.61
N ASN A 87 -2.83 6.83 -9.20
CA ASN A 87 -2.06 8.08 -9.19
C ASN A 87 -1.87 8.61 -7.76
N HIS A 88 -2.93 8.60 -6.95
CA HIS A 88 -2.85 9.00 -5.54
C HIS A 88 -2.02 8.04 -4.70
N VAL A 89 -2.09 6.72 -4.94
CA VAL A 89 -1.22 5.72 -4.30
C VAL A 89 0.25 6.00 -4.61
N SER A 90 0.58 6.33 -5.86
CA SER A 90 1.96 6.65 -6.26
C SER A 90 2.49 7.86 -5.50
N ALA A 91 1.71 8.95 -5.47
CA ALA A 91 2.08 10.17 -4.75
C ALA A 91 2.20 9.92 -3.24
N ALA A 92 1.25 9.19 -2.65
CA ALA A 92 1.24 8.86 -1.23
C ALA A 92 2.46 8.03 -0.82
N LEU A 93 2.88 7.07 -1.65
CA LEU A 93 4.08 6.25 -1.42
C LEU A 93 5.37 7.03 -1.53
N GLN A 94 5.50 7.91 -2.54
CA GLN A 94 6.66 8.77 -2.70
C GLN A 94 6.83 9.71 -1.49
N GLU A 95 5.74 10.29 -1.00
CA GLU A 95 5.74 11.12 0.21
C GLU A 95 6.10 10.28 1.46
N ALA A 96 5.47 9.12 1.63
CA ALA A 96 5.69 8.25 2.78
C ALA A 96 7.13 7.69 2.84
N GLY A 97 7.76 7.51 1.68
CA GLY A 97 9.17 7.13 1.54
C GLY A 97 10.14 8.29 1.79
N SER A 98 9.79 9.52 1.38
CA SER A 98 10.62 10.71 1.64
C SER A 98 10.74 11.01 3.14
N ALA A 99 9.71 10.70 3.92
CA ALA A 99 9.71 10.81 5.37
C ALA A 99 10.65 9.82 6.10
N ARG A 100 11.13 8.74 5.44
CA ARG A 100 12.15 7.83 6.02
C ARG A 100 13.52 8.49 6.18
N GLY A 101 13.80 9.59 5.48
CA GLY A 101 15.08 10.32 5.57
C GLY A 101 15.24 11.17 6.83
N ALA A 102 14.18 11.33 7.62
CA ALA A 102 14.13 12.24 8.77
C ALA A 102 13.69 11.50 10.05
N GLY A 103 14.46 10.53 10.55
CA GLY A 103 14.22 10.05 11.91
C GLY A 103 14.81 8.69 12.32
N VAL A 104 15.72 8.79 13.30
CA VAL A 104 16.04 7.86 14.40
C VAL A 104 16.84 6.60 14.05
N GLN A 105 18.14 6.65 14.41
CA GLN A 105 18.93 5.45 14.69
C GLN A 105 18.34 4.74 15.92
N PRO A 106 18.19 3.40 15.89
CA PRO A 106 17.78 2.66 17.07
C PRO A 106 18.88 2.73 18.14
N VAL A 107 18.44 2.83 19.39
CA VAL A 107 19.25 2.81 20.62
C VAL A 107 19.88 1.43 20.83
#